data_AF-A0A1I4T4F3-F1
#
_entry.id   AF-A0A1I4T4F3-F1
#
_cell.length_a   1.000
_cell.length_b   1.000
_cell.length_c   1.000
_cell.angle_alpha   90.00
_cell.angle_beta   90.00
_cell.angle_gamma   90.00
#
_symmetry.space_group_name_H-M   'P 1'
#
loop_
_entity.id
_entity.type
_entity.pdbx_description
1 polymer ?
#
loop_
_entity_poly.entity_id
_entity_poly.type
_entity_poly.pdbx_seq_one_letter_code
_entity_poly.pdbx_strand_id
1 'polypeptide(L)'
;MALLTPEDLENLSMQLEENDEIARRVTGLDIRGICESLYGTEPGSEKVGIIPITAGNGIIGNFTSSLLYIVEYFGFEGFITEHPDVTGYYEAVSRGADIIMMADDHIFTAHNLRNEKIVSNHVATGVVYADIASRFQEASSKDILVIGLGRVGYAGACHLVNKGFNVYACDPNKEFLQKAVDELGINPYCSDDRKKFSMVFEATPNADTISEGMIEERCLVSTPGIPCGLPPEIGKKYRVDLVMEPLVIGVASMLYSVIQN
;
A
#
# COMPACT_ATOMS: atom_id res chain seq x y z
N MET A 1 -0.67 -10.23 13.51
CA MET A 1 -0.72 -8.80 13.17
C MET A 1 0.72 -8.33 13.19
N ALA A 2 1.21 -7.78 12.09
CA ALA A 2 2.57 -7.24 11.98
C ALA A 2 2.48 -5.72 12.09
N LEU A 3 3.26 -5.14 13.00
CA LEU A 3 3.39 -3.69 13.18
C LEU A 3 4.78 -3.28 12.71
N LEU A 4 4.91 -2.03 12.27
CA LEU A 4 6.20 -1.46 11.89
C LEU A 4 7.13 -1.36 13.10
N THR A 5 8.42 -1.56 12.86
CA THR A 5 9.47 -1.25 13.83
C THR A 5 10.17 0.06 13.45
N PRO A 6 10.89 0.71 14.39
CA PRO A 6 11.68 1.89 14.05
C PRO A 6 12.71 1.65 12.94
N GLU A 7 13.27 0.43 12.86
CA GLU A 7 14.21 0.03 11.82
C GLU A 7 13.58 0.01 10.42
N ASP A 8 12.30 -0.36 10.31
CA ASP A 8 11.56 -0.30 9.04
C ASP A 8 11.45 1.15 8.52
N LEU A 9 11.53 2.14 9.41
CA LEU A 9 11.38 3.56 9.11
C LEU A 9 12.73 4.29 8.91
N GLU A 10 13.85 3.57 8.92
CA GLU A 10 15.15 4.16 8.64
C GLU A 10 15.33 4.46 7.14
N ASN A 11 15.95 5.59 6.81
CA ASN A 11 16.26 6.00 5.43
C ASN A 11 15.05 6.07 4.48
N LEU A 12 13.86 6.41 4.99
CA LEU A 12 12.61 6.56 4.20
C LEU A 12 12.78 7.38 2.91
N SER A 13 13.59 8.45 2.94
CA SER A 13 13.84 9.28 1.76
C SER A 13 14.52 8.49 0.63
N MET A 14 15.52 7.67 0.98
CA MET A 14 16.25 6.84 0.01
C MET A 14 15.35 5.72 -0.52
N GLN A 15 14.60 5.06 0.37
CA GLN A 15 13.65 4.02 -0.04
C GLN A 15 12.57 4.58 -0.99
N LEU A 16 12.09 5.80 -0.73
CA LEU A 16 11.14 6.48 -1.58
C LEU A 16 11.72 6.81 -2.96
N GLU A 17 12.92 7.40 -3.00
CA GLU A 17 13.61 7.71 -4.27
C GLU A 17 13.81 6.46 -5.13
N GLU A 18 14.28 5.37 -4.53
CA GLU A 18 14.47 4.08 -5.21
C GLU A 18 13.14 3.54 -5.76
N ASN A 19 12.08 3.56 -4.95
CA ASN A 19 10.76 3.08 -5.38
C ASN A 19 10.12 3.98 -6.44
N ASP A 20 10.33 5.30 -6.40
CA ASP A 20 9.88 6.24 -7.43
C ASP A 20 10.57 5.97 -8.77
N GLU A 21 11.88 5.72 -8.76
CA GLU A 21 12.63 5.38 -9.97
C GLU A 21 12.14 4.06 -10.59
N ILE A 22 11.91 3.04 -9.76
CA ILE A 22 11.38 1.76 -10.23
C ILE A 22 9.96 1.93 -10.75
N ALA A 23 9.07 2.57 -9.99
CA ALA A 23 7.68 2.84 -10.40
C ALA A 23 7.63 3.59 -11.74
N ARG A 24 8.45 4.63 -11.90
CA ARG A 24 8.54 5.40 -13.14
C ARG A 24 9.03 4.56 -14.31
N ARG A 25 10.04 3.71 -14.10
CA ARG A 25 10.55 2.80 -15.12
C ARG A 25 9.49 1.79 -15.59
N VAL A 26 8.75 1.19 -14.67
CA VAL A 26 7.87 0.04 -14.97
C VAL A 26 6.43 0.44 -15.31
N THR A 27 5.98 1.61 -14.86
CA THR A 27 4.60 2.11 -15.07
C THR A 27 4.53 3.36 -15.96
N GLY A 28 5.64 4.09 -16.10
CA GLY A 28 5.69 5.40 -16.74
C GLY A 28 5.33 6.58 -15.82
N LEU A 29 4.97 6.31 -14.56
CA LEU A 29 4.58 7.30 -13.56
C LEU A 29 5.36 7.07 -12.26
N ASP A 30 5.68 8.14 -11.55
CA ASP A 30 6.14 8.04 -10.15
C ASP A 30 4.96 7.87 -9.19
N ILE A 31 5.23 7.69 -7.89
CA ILE A 31 4.20 7.41 -6.90
C ILE A 31 3.17 8.55 -6.82
N ARG A 32 3.60 9.80 -6.99
CA ARG A 32 2.70 10.96 -7.10
C ARG A 32 1.77 10.80 -8.30
N GLY A 33 2.32 10.62 -9.51
CA GLY A 33 1.52 10.48 -10.73
C GLY A 33 0.59 9.26 -10.70
N ILE A 34 0.99 8.17 -10.04
CA ILE A 34 0.13 7.01 -9.79
C ILE A 34 -1.07 7.41 -8.91
N CYS A 35 -0.83 8.08 -7.78
CA CYS A 35 -1.91 8.50 -6.88
C CYS A 35 -2.86 9.50 -7.55
N GLU A 36 -2.32 10.50 -8.26
CA GLU A 36 -3.10 11.47 -9.03
C GLU A 36 -3.97 10.78 -10.09
N SER A 37 -3.39 9.85 -10.84
CA SER A 37 -4.12 9.08 -11.86
C SER A 37 -5.16 8.14 -11.26
N LEU A 38 -4.88 7.55 -10.10
CA LEU A 38 -5.75 6.58 -9.44
C LEU A 38 -6.99 7.24 -8.82
N TYR A 39 -6.81 8.39 -8.18
CA TYR A 39 -7.87 9.06 -7.44
C TYR A 39 -8.46 10.27 -8.18
N GLY A 40 -7.79 10.74 -9.24
CA GLY A 40 -8.20 11.93 -9.99
C GLY A 40 -8.07 13.21 -9.16
N THR A 41 -7.11 13.25 -8.24
CA THR A 41 -6.94 14.33 -7.25
C THR A 41 -5.51 14.84 -7.23
N GLU A 42 -5.34 16.14 -7.01
CA GLU A 42 -4.04 16.76 -6.76
C GLU A 42 -4.02 17.39 -5.36
N PRO A 43 -2.91 17.31 -4.62
CA PRO A 43 -2.80 17.93 -3.30
C PRO A 43 -2.91 19.45 -3.44
N GLY A 44 -3.80 20.05 -2.64
CA GLY A 44 -3.98 21.49 -2.55
C GLY A 44 -3.30 22.06 -1.32
N SER A 45 -4.00 22.94 -0.61
CA SER A 45 -3.55 23.54 0.64
C SER A 45 -4.16 22.85 1.87
N GLU A 46 -4.51 21.56 1.77
CA GLU A 46 -5.09 20.83 2.89
C GLU A 46 -4.07 20.69 4.02
N LYS A 47 -4.56 20.96 5.24
CA LYS A 47 -3.78 20.85 6.46
C LYS A 47 -3.99 19.50 7.12
N VAL A 48 -2.91 18.77 7.37
CA VAL A 48 -2.92 17.43 7.94
C VAL A 48 -2.46 17.46 9.39
N GLY A 49 -3.36 17.15 10.31
CA GLY A 49 -3.07 16.96 11.73
C GLY A 49 -2.73 15.51 12.03
N ILE A 50 -1.49 15.26 12.46
CA ILE A 50 -0.98 13.94 12.84
C ILE A 50 -1.07 13.80 14.36
N ILE A 51 -1.86 12.83 14.83
CA ILE A 51 -2.13 12.64 16.25
C ILE A 51 -1.39 11.37 16.73
N PRO A 52 -0.44 11.48 17.68
CA PRO A 52 0.11 10.32 18.36
C PRO A 52 -0.97 9.61 19.17
N ILE A 53 -1.01 8.29 19.14
CA ILE A 53 -1.99 7.48 19.90
C ILE A 53 -1.25 6.59 20.88
N THR A 54 -1.74 6.50 22.11
CA THR A 54 -1.14 5.71 23.19
C THR A 54 -1.84 4.38 23.43
N ALA A 55 -2.99 4.15 22.79
CA ALA A 55 -3.71 2.89 22.88
C ALA A 55 -2.87 1.70 22.35
N GLY A 56 -3.09 0.52 22.92
CA GLY A 56 -2.41 -0.70 22.49
C GLY A 56 -0.94 -0.73 22.90
N ASN A 57 -0.04 -1.01 21.95
CA ASN A 57 1.41 -0.99 22.16
C ASN A 57 1.99 0.44 22.32
N GLY A 58 1.15 1.47 22.17
CA GLY A 58 1.51 2.86 22.38
C GLY A 58 2.25 3.48 21.20
N ILE A 59 2.99 4.54 21.49
CA ILE A 59 3.65 5.35 20.46
C ILE A 59 4.86 4.60 19.91
N ILE A 60 4.83 4.30 18.60
CA ILE A 60 5.97 3.77 17.86
C ILE A 60 6.95 4.93 17.59
N GLY A 61 8.21 4.76 17.99
CA GLY A 61 9.27 5.73 17.73
C GLY A 61 9.39 6.06 16.24
N ASN A 62 9.65 7.31 15.92
CA ASN A 62 9.75 7.86 14.56
C ASN A 62 8.47 7.86 13.71
N PHE A 63 7.40 7.14 14.10
CA PHE A 63 6.20 7.01 13.25
C PHE A 63 5.57 8.35 12.88
N THR A 64 5.26 9.21 13.85
CA THR A 64 4.61 10.50 13.57
C THR A 64 5.53 11.48 12.83
N SER A 65 6.83 11.46 13.10
CA SER A 65 7.81 12.24 12.32
C SER A 65 7.95 11.75 10.88
N SER A 66 7.87 10.43 10.66
CA SER A 66 7.85 9.84 9.32
C SER A 66 6.59 10.25 8.57
N LEU A 67 5.42 10.23 9.23
CA LEU A 67 4.17 10.73 8.62
C LEU A 67 4.28 12.21 8.24
N LEU A 68 4.86 13.05 9.11
CA LEU A 68 5.04 14.47 8.81
C LEU A 68 5.91 14.66 7.57
N TYR A 69 7.05 13.96 7.49
CA TYR A 69 7.91 13.97 6.32
C TYR A 69 7.16 13.56 5.04
N ILE A 70 6.36 12.50 5.09
CA ILE A 70 5.60 12.01 3.94
C ILE A 70 4.55 13.03 3.49
N VAL A 71 3.78 13.58 4.43
CA VAL A 71 2.75 14.60 4.19
C VAL A 71 3.38 15.80 3.47
N GLU A 72 4.49 16.32 3.98
CA GLU A 72 5.21 17.45 3.40
C GLU A 72 5.81 17.10 2.03
N TYR A 73 6.36 15.90 1.86
CA TYR A 73 6.91 15.41 0.59
C TYR A 73 5.86 15.43 -0.54
N PHE A 74 4.63 15.01 -0.23
CA PHE A 74 3.54 15.02 -1.20
C PHE A 74 2.88 16.38 -1.40
N GLY A 75 3.30 17.42 -0.66
CA GLY A 75 2.88 18.81 -0.88
C GLY A 75 1.74 19.30 0.02
N PHE A 76 1.40 18.55 1.07
CA PHE A 76 0.41 18.95 2.07
C PHE A 76 1.05 19.79 3.19
N GLU A 77 0.24 20.57 3.92
CA GLU A 77 0.70 21.25 5.15
C GLU A 77 0.53 20.32 6.36
N GLY A 78 1.61 19.71 6.84
CA GLY A 78 1.57 18.80 7.98
C GLY A 78 1.88 19.45 9.33
N PHE A 79 1.30 18.92 10.40
CA PHE A 79 1.79 19.16 11.76
C PHE A 79 1.49 17.99 12.69
N ILE A 80 2.34 17.80 13.70
CA ILE A 80 2.12 16.83 14.78
C ILE A 80 1.51 17.57 15.97
N THR A 81 0.55 16.94 16.65
CA THR A 81 -0.03 17.48 17.88
C THR A 81 0.92 17.28 19.05
N GLU A 82 0.96 18.23 19.99
CA GLU A 82 1.76 18.10 21.21
C GLU A 82 1.20 17.01 22.13
N HIS A 83 -0.13 16.90 22.18
CA HIS A 83 -0.81 15.89 22.98
C HIS A 83 -1.23 14.68 22.16
N PRO A 84 -1.27 13.48 22.77
CA PRO A 84 -1.80 12.29 22.12
C PRO A 84 -3.32 12.16 22.29
N ASP A 85 -3.88 11.13 21.64
CA ASP A 85 -5.23 10.62 21.85
C ASP A 85 -6.31 11.70 21.66
N VAL A 86 -7.35 11.71 22.51
CA VAL A 86 -8.48 12.64 22.41
C VAL A 86 -8.05 14.10 22.58
N THR A 87 -7.05 14.37 23.42
CA THR A 87 -6.52 15.73 23.59
C THR A 87 -5.80 16.18 22.33
N GLY A 88 -5.01 15.29 21.71
CA GLY A 88 -4.40 15.54 20.41
C GLY A 88 -5.42 15.75 19.30
N TYR A 89 -6.49 14.95 19.28
CA TYR A 89 -7.60 15.16 18.35
C TYR A 89 -8.22 16.55 18.49
N TYR A 90 -8.51 16.98 19.72
CA TYR A 90 -9.00 18.33 19.99
C TYR A 90 -8.02 19.41 19.50
N GLU A 91 -6.72 19.22 19.76
CA GLU A 91 -5.66 20.13 19.31
C GLU A 91 -5.61 20.24 17.77
N ALA A 92 -5.62 19.10 17.07
CA ALA A 92 -5.58 19.06 15.60
C ALA A 92 -6.75 19.84 14.98
N VAL A 93 -7.96 19.58 15.46
CA VAL A 93 -9.17 20.28 14.99
C VAL A 93 -9.09 21.77 15.33
N SER A 94 -8.67 22.13 16.54
CA SER A 94 -8.55 23.53 16.98
C SER A 94 -7.50 24.32 16.18
N ARG A 95 -6.46 23.64 15.67
CA ARG A 95 -5.42 24.22 14.80
C ARG A 95 -5.81 24.24 13.31
N GLY A 96 -7.04 23.86 12.98
CA GLY A 96 -7.60 23.91 11.64
C GLY A 96 -7.14 22.78 10.74
N ALA A 97 -6.89 21.57 11.27
CA ALA A 97 -6.65 20.41 10.43
C ALA A 97 -7.88 20.12 9.55
N ASP A 98 -7.63 19.90 8.27
CA ASP A 98 -8.60 19.43 7.29
C ASP A 98 -8.63 17.91 7.23
N ILE A 99 -7.46 17.29 7.38
CA ILE A 99 -7.29 15.84 7.39
C ILE A 99 -6.68 15.44 8.73
N ILE A 100 -7.26 14.44 9.37
CA ILE A 100 -6.72 13.83 10.58
C ILE A 100 -6.07 12.50 10.20
N MET A 101 -4.82 12.32 10.62
CA MET A 101 -4.11 11.04 10.53
C MET A 101 -3.77 10.54 11.93
N MET A 102 -4.15 9.30 12.21
CA MET A 102 -3.89 8.65 13.48
C MET A 102 -3.95 7.13 13.34
N ALA A 103 -3.19 6.42 14.18
CA ALA A 103 -3.11 4.97 14.14
C ALA A 103 -3.10 4.38 15.55
N ASP A 104 -3.91 3.36 15.78
CA ASP A 104 -3.69 2.38 16.85
C ASP A 104 -3.16 1.06 16.26
N ASP A 105 -3.04 0.03 17.10
CA ASP A 105 -2.57 -1.30 16.69
C ASP A 105 -3.45 -1.97 15.60
N HIS A 106 -4.71 -1.55 15.45
CA HIS A 106 -5.72 -2.22 14.64
C HIS A 106 -6.16 -1.42 13.41
N ILE A 107 -6.13 -0.10 13.50
CA ILE A 107 -6.52 0.81 12.45
C ILE A 107 -5.55 1.98 12.36
N PHE A 108 -5.02 2.19 11.16
CA PHE A 108 -4.38 3.42 10.75
C PHE A 108 -5.32 4.10 9.75
N THR A 109 -5.72 5.35 10.00
CA THR A 109 -6.75 6.03 9.21
C THR A 109 -6.33 7.44 8.80
N ALA A 110 -6.85 7.87 7.65
CA ALA A 110 -6.92 9.27 7.26
C ALA A 110 -8.40 9.66 7.15
N HIS A 111 -8.78 10.78 7.77
CA HIS A 111 -10.16 11.29 7.76
C HIS A 111 -10.16 12.76 7.36
N ASN A 112 -10.73 13.06 6.20
CA ASN A 112 -10.91 14.43 5.75
C ASN A 112 -12.20 15.00 6.34
N LEU A 113 -12.06 15.96 7.25
CA LEU A 113 -13.15 16.61 7.98
C LEU A 113 -14.00 17.53 7.09
N ARG A 114 -13.50 17.96 5.92
CA ARG A 114 -14.24 18.85 5.00
C ARG A 114 -15.27 18.10 4.16
N ASN A 115 -14.97 16.87 3.76
CA ASN A 115 -15.81 16.08 2.86
C ASN A 115 -16.25 14.74 3.47
N GLU A 116 -15.91 14.49 4.74
CA GLU A 116 -16.27 13.30 5.51
C GLU A 116 -15.71 11.97 4.97
N LYS A 117 -14.81 12.02 3.98
CA LYS A 117 -14.14 10.81 3.48
C LYS A 117 -13.18 10.27 4.52
N ILE A 118 -13.27 8.98 4.78
CA ILE A 118 -12.38 8.24 5.68
C ILE A 118 -11.85 7.00 4.96
N VAL A 119 -10.56 6.72 5.12
CA VAL A 119 -9.91 5.55 4.55
C VAL A 119 -9.01 4.89 5.59
N SER A 120 -9.02 3.56 5.61
CA SER A 120 -8.04 2.78 6.37
C SER A 120 -6.81 2.51 5.53
N ASN A 121 -5.64 2.48 6.17
CA ASN A 121 -4.36 2.14 5.54
C ASN A 121 -4.44 0.82 4.80
N HIS A 122 -5.04 -0.22 5.40
CA HIS A 122 -5.12 -1.53 4.75
C HIS A 122 -5.78 -1.47 3.36
N VAL A 123 -6.86 -0.69 3.23
CA VAL A 123 -7.53 -0.52 1.94
C VAL A 123 -6.66 0.31 0.99
N ALA A 124 -6.18 1.46 1.45
CA ALA A 124 -5.37 2.37 0.62
C ALA A 124 -4.08 1.70 0.10
N THR A 125 -3.35 1.00 0.96
CA THR A 125 -2.16 0.21 0.59
C THR A 125 -2.50 -0.87 -0.41
N GLY A 126 -3.57 -1.65 -0.16
CA GLY A 126 -3.97 -2.73 -1.07
C GLY A 126 -4.29 -2.21 -2.47
N VAL A 127 -5.04 -1.12 -2.55
CA VAL A 127 -5.42 -0.48 -3.82
C VAL A 127 -4.19 0.02 -4.58
N VAL A 128 -3.29 0.79 -3.95
CA VAL A 128 -2.18 1.42 -4.67
C VAL A 128 -1.12 0.40 -5.14
N TYR A 129 -0.76 -0.59 -4.33
CA TYR A 129 0.21 -1.62 -4.76
C TYR A 129 -0.36 -2.50 -5.86
N ALA A 130 -1.65 -2.84 -5.77
CA ALA A 130 -2.34 -3.54 -6.85
C ALA A 130 -2.41 -2.66 -8.12
N ASP A 131 -2.65 -1.36 -7.99
CA ASP A 131 -2.65 -0.43 -9.11
C ASP A 131 -1.28 -0.33 -9.78
N ILE A 132 -0.19 -0.27 -9.00
CA ILE A 132 1.19 -0.30 -9.48
C ILE A 132 1.45 -1.58 -10.28
N ALA A 133 1.14 -2.75 -9.71
CA ALA A 133 1.30 -4.03 -10.41
C ALA A 133 0.53 -4.07 -11.73
N SER A 134 -0.69 -3.52 -11.75
CA SER A 134 -1.56 -3.48 -12.93
C SER A 134 -1.07 -2.58 -14.07
N ARG A 135 -0.11 -1.68 -13.80
CA ARG A 135 0.41 -0.71 -14.77
C ARG A 135 1.70 -1.17 -15.45
N PHE A 136 2.12 -2.41 -15.24
CA PHE A 136 3.37 -2.90 -15.82
C PHE A 136 3.37 -2.81 -17.35
N GLN A 137 4.22 -1.96 -17.91
CA GLN A 137 4.20 -1.65 -19.34
C GLN A 137 4.66 -2.81 -20.24
N GLU A 138 5.46 -3.74 -19.70
CA GLU A 138 5.93 -4.93 -20.43
C GLU A 138 4.96 -6.13 -20.31
N ALA A 139 3.83 -5.97 -19.60
CA ALA A 139 2.84 -7.04 -19.43
C ALA A 139 2.22 -7.45 -20.78
N SER A 140 2.25 -8.75 -21.07
CA SER A 140 1.69 -9.32 -22.30
C SER A 140 0.23 -9.76 -22.16
N SER A 141 -0.32 -9.73 -20.95
CA SER A 141 -1.67 -10.22 -20.63
C SER A 141 -2.32 -9.38 -19.53
N LYS A 142 -3.62 -9.61 -19.29
CA LYS A 142 -4.36 -9.07 -18.14
C LYS A 142 -4.38 -10.02 -16.94
N ASP A 143 -3.62 -11.11 -17.00
CA ASP A 143 -3.56 -12.09 -15.92
C ASP A 143 -2.61 -11.57 -14.84
N ILE A 144 -3.11 -11.47 -13.62
CA ILE A 144 -2.35 -10.96 -12.47
C ILE A 144 -2.49 -11.90 -11.28
N LEU A 145 -1.37 -12.18 -10.61
CA LEU A 145 -1.34 -13.01 -9.41
C LEU A 145 -1.43 -12.15 -8.16
N VAL A 146 -2.33 -12.51 -7.26
CA VAL A 146 -2.47 -11.95 -5.92
C VAL A 146 -2.09 -13.01 -4.88
N ILE A 147 -1.10 -12.72 -4.05
CA ILE A 147 -0.63 -13.64 -3.01
C ILE A 147 -0.95 -13.02 -1.65
N GLY A 148 -1.82 -13.69 -0.89
CA GLY A 148 -2.39 -13.15 0.34
C GLY A 148 -3.70 -12.39 0.09
N LEU A 149 -4.73 -12.78 0.82
CA LEU A 149 -6.11 -12.27 0.79
C LEU A 149 -6.56 -11.83 2.18
N GLY A 150 -5.61 -11.37 3.00
CA GLY A 150 -5.89 -10.60 4.20
C GLY A 150 -6.49 -9.22 3.87
N ARG A 151 -6.55 -8.32 4.86
CA ARG A 151 -7.18 -6.99 4.69
C ARG A 151 -6.63 -6.19 3.50
N VAL A 152 -5.31 -6.20 3.32
CA VAL A 152 -4.60 -5.49 2.23
C VAL A 152 -4.79 -6.21 0.90
N GLY A 153 -4.49 -7.51 0.87
CA GLY A 153 -4.59 -8.35 -0.32
C GLY A 153 -5.98 -8.39 -0.94
N TYR A 154 -7.02 -8.53 -0.10
CA TYR A 154 -8.42 -8.55 -0.56
C TYR A 154 -8.83 -7.19 -1.19
N ALA A 155 -8.43 -6.06 -0.58
CA ALA A 155 -8.72 -4.74 -1.14
C ALA A 155 -8.06 -4.53 -2.51
N GLY A 156 -6.80 -4.96 -2.66
CA GLY A 156 -6.10 -4.91 -3.95
C GLY A 156 -6.72 -5.86 -4.99
N ALA A 157 -7.11 -7.07 -4.61
CA ALA A 157 -7.81 -8.00 -5.51
C ALA A 157 -9.13 -7.41 -6.02
N CYS A 158 -9.92 -6.80 -5.14
CA CYS A 158 -11.17 -6.12 -5.50
C CYS A 158 -10.92 -4.97 -6.49
N HIS A 159 -9.88 -4.15 -6.25
CA HIS A 159 -9.46 -3.09 -7.17
C HIS A 159 -9.12 -3.62 -8.57
N LEU A 160 -8.33 -4.70 -8.64
CA LEU A 160 -7.92 -5.32 -9.91
C LEU A 160 -9.10 -5.90 -10.69
N VAL A 161 -10.04 -6.55 -10.01
CA VAL A 161 -11.29 -7.04 -10.62
C VAL A 161 -12.09 -5.87 -11.20
N ASN A 162 -12.25 -4.79 -10.45
CA ASN A 162 -12.97 -3.59 -10.91
C ASN A 162 -12.28 -2.92 -12.12
N LYS A 163 -10.95 -3.03 -12.25
CA LYS A 163 -10.18 -2.61 -13.44
C LYS A 163 -10.25 -3.59 -14.61
N GLY A 164 -10.94 -4.72 -14.46
CA GLY A 164 -11.15 -5.72 -15.51
C GLY A 164 -9.92 -6.58 -15.79
N PHE A 165 -9.11 -6.87 -14.77
CA PHE A 165 -8.03 -7.86 -14.82
C PHE A 165 -8.56 -9.27 -14.57
N ASN A 166 -7.86 -10.27 -15.10
CA ASN A 166 -8.09 -11.67 -14.75
C ASN A 166 -7.27 -11.98 -13.50
N VAL A 167 -7.92 -11.85 -12.33
CA VAL A 167 -7.24 -12.03 -11.06
C VAL A 167 -7.14 -13.51 -10.72
N TYR A 168 -5.92 -13.96 -10.48
CA TYR A 168 -5.59 -15.26 -9.93
C TYR A 168 -5.08 -15.06 -8.51
N ALA A 169 -5.51 -15.86 -7.54
CA ALA A 169 -5.06 -15.65 -6.17
C ALA A 169 -4.80 -16.93 -5.38
N CYS A 170 -3.86 -16.84 -4.45
CA CYS A 170 -3.63 -17.88 -3.46
C CYS A 170 -3.54 -17.28 -2.05
N ASP A 171 -4.08 -18.01 -1.08
CA ASP A 171 -3.95 -17.72 0.34
C ASP A 171 -3.93 -19.06 1.09
N PRO A 172 -3.05 -19.26 2.11
CA PRO A 172 -3.07 -20.47 2.93
C PRO A 172 -4.40 -20.66 3.68
N ASN A 173 -5.12 -19.58 3.99
CA ASN A 173 -6.45 -19.61 4.55
C ASN A 173 -7.50 -19.85 3.44
N LYS A 174 -7.99 -21.09 3.39
CA LYS A 174 -9.03 -21.51 2.44
C LYS A 174 -10.33 -20.73 2.56
N GLU A 175 -10.68 -20.23 3.76
CA GLU A 175 -11.89 -19.42 3.95
C GLU A 175 -11.75 -18.05 3.29
N PHE A 176 -10.57 -17.42 3.38
CA PHE A 176 -10.30 -16.15 2.72
C PHE A 176 -10.29 -16.31 1.20
N LEU A 177 -9.65 -17.38 0.71
CA LEU A 177 -9.66 -17.69 -0.72
C LEU A 177 -11.08 -17.96 -1.23
N GLN A 178 -11.85 -18.81 -0.54
CA GLN A 178 -13.22 -19.13 -0.95
C GLN A 178 -14.11 -17.89 -0.93
N LYS A 179 -14.02 -17.07 0.11
CA LYS A 179 -14.74 -15.79 0.19
C LYS A 179 -14.42 -14.89 -1.01
N ALA A 180 -13.14 -14.74 -1.36
CA ALA A 180 -12.74 -13.91 -2.48
C ALA A 180 -13.22 -14.47 -3.83
N VAL A 181 -13.22 -15.80 -4.01
CA VAL A 181 -13.83 -16.45 -5.18
C VAL A 181 -15.32 -16.13 -5.27
N ASP A 182 -16.05 -16.28 -4.16
CA ASP A 182 -17.50 -16.10 -4.12
C ASP A 182 -17.93 -14.64 -4.32
N GLU A 183 -17.20 -13.69 -3.71
CA GLU A 183 -17.57 -12.27 -3.71
C GLU A 183 -16.98 -11.49 -4.89
N LEU A 184 -15.77 -11.84 -5.34
CA LEU A 184 -15.03 -11.09 -6.37
C LEU A 184 -14.92 -11.84 -7.69
N GLY A 185 -15.26 -13.14 -7.75
CA GLY A 185 -15.18 -13.95 -8.97
C GLY A 185 -13.74 -14.20 -9.44
N ILE A 186 -12.77 -14.17 -8.53
CA ILE A 186 -11.36 -14.43 -8.86
C ILE A 186 -11.10 -15.92 -9.12
N ASN A 187 -9.97 -16.20 -9.77
CA ASN A 187 -9.53 -17.57 -10.05
C ASN A 187 -8.65 -18.07 -8.90
N PRO A 188 -8.98 -19.18 -8.23
CA PRO A 188 -8.06 -19.77 -7.26
C PRO A 188 -6.83 -20.32 -7.99
N TYR A 189 -5.65 -19.87 -7.58
CA TYR A 189 -4.38 -20.31 -8.11
C TYR A 189 -3.77 -21.38 -7.20
N CYS A 190 -3.25 -22.43 -7.83
CA CYS A 190 -2.47 -23.47 -7.18
C CYS A 190 -1.11 -23.57 -7.88
N SER A 191 -0.05 -23.85 -7.12
CA SER A 191 1.30 -24.04 -7.67
C SER A 191 1.39 -25.14 -8.74
N ASP A 192 0.43 -26.08 -8.75
CA ASP A 192 0.35 -27.15 -9.74
C ASP A 192 -0.15 -26.69 -11.12
N ASP A 193 -0.76 -25.50 -11.21
CA ASP A 193 -1.32 -24.90 -12.43
C ASP A 193 -0.21 -24.54 -13.45
N ARG A 194 1.06 -24.48 -13.01
CA ARG A 194 2.26 -24.11 -13.81
C ARG A 194 2.15 -22.79 -14.57
N LYS A 195 1.08 -22.02 -14.36
CA LYS A 195 0.85 -20.72 -14.94
C LYS A 195 1.79 -19.72 -14.30
N LYS A 196 2.44 -18.91 -15.13
CA LYS A 196 3.39 -17.88 -14.73
C LYS A 196 2.80 -16.50 -14.99
N PHE A 197 3.23 -15.52 -14.21
CA PHE A 197 2.70 -14.16 -14.24
C PHE A 197 3.83 -13.12 -14.38
N SER A 198 3.59 -12.13 -15.23
CA SER A 198 4.42 -10.91 -15.35
C SER A 198 3.99 -9.80 -14.39
N MET A 199 2.79 -9.89 -13.81
CA MET A 199 2.28 -8.96 -12.81
C MET A 199 1.93 -9.73 -11.53
N VAL A 200 2.53 -9.33 -10.42
CA VAL A 200 2.31 -9.94 -9.11
C VAL A 200 2.07 -8.85 -8.07
N PHE A 201 0.99 -9.01 -7.31
CA PHE A 201 0.70 -8.27 -6.09
C PHE A 201 0.79 -9.23 -4.90
N GLU A 202 1.74 -9.03 -4.00
CA GLU A 202 1.96 -9.89 -2.83
C GLU A 202 1.72 -9.06 -1.58
N ALA A 203 0.90 -9.54 -0.64
CA ALA A 203 0.52 -8.80 0.55
C ALA A 203 0.44 -9.72 1.77
N THR A 204 1.52 -10.44 2.05
CA THR A 204 1.62 -11.31 3.24
C THR A 204 2.70 -10.82 4.21
N PRO A 205 2.61 -11.19 5.50
CA PRO A 205 3.67 -10.93 6.47
C PRO A 205 4.71 -12.06 6.51
N ASN A 206 5.00 -12.72 5.39
CA ASN A 206 5.90 -13.88 5.34
C ASN A 206 6.94 -13.73 4.23
N ALA A 207 8.15 -14.19 4.51
CA ALA A 207 9.19 -14.33 3.50
C ALA A 207 8.90 -15.52 2.57
N ASP A 208 9.55 -15.52 1.41
CA ASP A 208 9.63 -16.65 0.48
C ASP A 208 8.27 -17.20 0.01
N THR A 209 7.27 -16.33 -0.12
CA THR A 209 5.93 -16.68 -0.63
C THR A 209 5.88 -16.80 -2.14
N ILE A 210 6.83 -16.18 -2.85
CA ILE A 210 6.95 -16.23 -4.30
C ILE A 210 7.95 -17.30 -4.72
N SER A 211 7.53 -18.20 -5.62
CA SER A 211 8.37 -19.29 -6.15
C SER A 211 8.63 -19.15 -7.65
N GLU A 212 9.68 -19.82 -8.16
CA GLU A 212 10.07 -19.79 -9.58
C GLU A 212 8.97 -20.25 -10.55
N GLY A 213 8.04 -21.08 -10.06
CA GLY A 213 6.92 -21.58 -10.86
C GLY A 213 5.81 -20.55 -11.08
N MET A 214 5.80 -19.47 -10.31
CA MET A 214 4.75 -18.45 -10.31
C MET A 214 5.05 -17.28 -11.24
N ILE A 215 6.33 -17.01 -11.52
CA ILE A 215 6.73 -15.79 -12.22
C ILE A 215 7.34 -16.05 -13.60
N GLU A 216 7.10 -15.10 -14.50
CA GLU A 216 7.76 -14.99 -15.81
C GLU A 216 9.15 -14.35 -15.66
N GLU A 217 9.97 -14.42 -16.72
CA GLU A 217 11.17 -13.59 -16.80
C GLU A 217 10.74 -12.13 -17.03
N ARG A 218 11.40 -11.17 -16.37
CA ARG A 218 11.02 -9.74 -16.34
C ARG A 218 9.58 -9.53 -15.93
N CYS A 219 9.28 -9.81 -14.67
CA CYS A 219 8.00 -9.48 -14.06
C CYS A 219 8.13 -8.31 -13.08
N LEU A 220 7.00 -7.68 -12.80
CA LEU A 220 6.83 -6.73 -11.70
C LEU A 220 6.22 -7.45 -10.50
N VAL A 221 6.92 -7.38 -9.37
CA VAL A 221 6.38 -7.72 -8.05
C VAL A 221 6.15 -6.41 -7.29
N SER A 222 4.89 -6.13 -6.96
CA SER A 222 4.51 -5.02 -6.09
C SER A 222 4.05 -5.59 -4.75
N THR A 223 4.75 -5.25 -3.66
CA THR A 223 4.46 -5.81 -2.34
C THR A 223 4.65 -4.81 -1.20
N PRO A 224 3.64 -4.62 -0.33
CA PRO A 224 3.82 -3.97 0.97
C PRO A 224 4.16 -4.98 2.09
N GLY A 225 4.34 -6.26 1.76
CA GLY A 225 4.58 -7.34 2.72
C GLY A 225 5.95 -7.23 3.38
N ILE A 226 5.99 -7.33 4.71
CA ILE A 226 7.22 -7.33 5.50
C ILE A 226 7.26 -8.61 6.33
N PRO A 227 8.32 -9.42 6.24
CA PRO A 227 9.48 -9.29 5.33
C PRO A 227 9.13 -9.56 3.86
N CYS A 228 10.05 -9.26 2.94
CA CYS A 228 9.85 -9.43 1.49
C CYS A 228 9.50 -10.87 1.11
N GLY A 229 8.37 -11.06 0.43
CA GLY A 229 7.92 -12.36 -0.07
C GLY A 229 8.72 -12.91 -1.27
N LEU A 230 9.54 -12.07 -1.93
CA LEU A 230 10.39 -12.47 -3.06
C LEU A 230 11.79 -12.88 -2.59
N PRO A 231 12.19 -14.15 -2.76
CA PRO A 231 13.56 -14.57 -2.47
C PRO A 231 14.57 -13.82 -3.35
N PRO A 232 15.67 -13.27 -2.82
CA PRO A 232 16.64 -12.49 -3.60
C PRO A 232 17.22 -13.22 -4.81
N GLU A 233 17.48 -14.52 -4.67
CA GLU A 233 18.04 -15.35 -5.75
C GLU A 233 17.04 -15.51 -6.90
N ILE A 234 15.75 -15.61 -6.59
CA ILE A 234 14.68 -15.67 -7.60
C ILE A 234 14.56 -14.29 -8.27
N GLY A 235 14.52 -13.22 -7.49
CA GLY A 235 14.47 -11.85 -8.01
C GLY A 235 15.59 -11.56 -9.00
N LYS A 236 16.82 -11.93 -8.66
CA LYS A 236 17.99 -11.77 -9.54
C LYS A 236 17.93 -12.66 -10.79
N LYS A 237 17.58 -13.94 -10.64
CA LYS A 237 17.52 -14.91 -11.74
C LYS A 237 16.49 -14.52 -12.79
N TYR A 238 15.32 -14.03 -12.36
CA TYR A 238 14.22 -13.66 -13.25
C TYR A 238 14.19 -12.17 -13.60
N ARG A 239 15.15 -11.38 -13.09
CA ARG A 239 15.27 -9.93 -13.35
C ARG A 239 13.97 -9.20 -12.97
N VAL A 240 13.50 -9.51 -11.77
CA VAL A 240 12.25 -8.96 -11.23
C VAL A 240 12.43 -7.48 -10.90
N ASP A 241 11.51 -6.67 -11.38
CA ASP A 241 11.32 -5.32 -10.87
C ASP A 241 10.51 -5.42 -9.57
N LEU A 242 11.06 -4.91 -8.47
CA LEU A 242 10.44 -4.97 -7.14
C LEU A 242 10.05 -3.56 -6.70
N VAL A 243 8.75 -3.35 -6.47
CA VAL A 243 8.25 -2.16 -5.74
C VAL A 243 7.86 -2.62 -4.36
N MET A 244 8.63 -2.21 -3.36
CA MET A 244 8.44 -2.56 -1.96
C MET A 244 8.89 -1.42 -1.07
N GLU A 245 7.98 -0.96 -0.23
CA GLU A 245 8.21 0.17 0.68
C GLU A 245 7.27 0.01 1.90
N PRO A 246 7.74 0.30 3.13
CA PRO A 246 7.02 -0.07 4.35
C PRO A 246 5.86 0.86 4.76
N LEU A 247 5.80 2.11 4.30
CA LEU A 247 4.84 3.10 4.81
C LEU A 247 4.41 4.18 3.80
N VAL A 248 5.36 4.87 3.19
CA VAL A 248 5.18 6.04 2.29
C VAL A 248 4.12 5.82 1.22
N ILE A 249 4.19 4.73 0.44
CA ILE A 249 3.28 4.49 -0.69
C ILE A 249 1.85 4.31 -0.19
N GLY A 250 1.67 3.59 0.93
CA GLY A 250 0.37 3.44 1.58
C GLY A 250 -0.20 4.78 2.07
N VAL A 251 0.63 5.60 2.71
CA VAL A 251 0.24 6.92 3.23
C VAL A 251 -0.12 7.88 2.09
N ALA A 252 0.66 7.89 1.01
CA ALA A 252 0.34 8.67 -0.19
C ALA A 252 -1.06 8.32 -0.70
N SER A 253 -1.33 7.02 -0.84
CA SER A 253 -2.64 6.52 -1.25
C SER A 253 -3.76 6.95 -0.30
N MET A 254 -3.53 6.91 1.02
CA MET A 254 -4.51 7.39 2.01
C MET A 254 -4.86 8.86 1.78
N LEU A 255 -3.85 9.73 1.69
CA LEU A 255 -4.01 11.18 1.53
C LEU A 255 -4.76 11.53 0.25
N TYR A 256 -4.35 10.98 -0.89
CA TYR A 256 -4.96 11.29 -2.19
C TYR A 256 -6.40 10.76 -2.28
N SER A 257 -6.71 9.61 -1.65
CA SER A 257 -8.07 9.06 -1.69
C SER A 257 -9.12 9.90 -0.95
N VAL A 258 -8.70 10.66 0.06
CA VAL A 258 -9.63 11.44 0.91
C VAL A 258 -9.77 12.91 0.50
N ILE A 259 -8.98 13.39 -0.46
CA ILE A 259 -9.15 14.74 -1.01
C ILE A 259 -10.12 14.77 -2.22
N GLN A 260 -10.45 15.98 -2.66
CA GLN A 260 -11.30 16.28 -3.82
C GLN A 260 -10.76 17.57 -4.45
N ASN A 261 -10.82 17.65 -5.78
CA ASN A 261 -10.53 18.89 -6.52
C ASN A 261 -11.66 19.91 -6.39
#